data_AF-A0A9D5VFW9-F1
#
_entry.id   AF-A0A9D5VFW9-F1
#
_cell.length_a   1.000
_cell.length_b   1.000
_cell.length_c   1.000
_cell.angle_alpha   90.00
_cell.angle_beta   90.00
_cell.angle_gamma   90.00
#
_symmetry.space_group_name_H-M   'P 1'
#
loop_
_entity.id
_entity.type
_entity.pdbx_description
1 polymer ?
#
loop_
_entity_poly.entity_id
_entity_poly.type
_entity_poly.pdbx_seq_one_letter_code
_entity_poly.pdbx_strand_id
1 'polypeptide(L)'
;MRDEHLTTRLGLHDRLVTFDPAPPGPFGQNVSTLTIPGRWLGKQPLPDTAQPEGVREGDGGFDFTFGGRPFRYDRLGLRPA
;
A
#
# COMPACT_ATOMS: atom_id res chain seq x y z
N MET A 1 -19.37 -25.30 -5.62
CA MET A 1 -18.26 -24.44 -6.07
C MET A 1 -17.52 -24.01 -4.82
N ARG A 2 -16.41 -24.67 -4.47
CA ARG A 2 -15.62 -24.33 -3.29
C ARG A 2 -14.48 -23.48 -3.81
N ASP A 3 -14.44 -22.21 -3.41
CA ASP A 3 -13.40 -21.27 -3.77
C ASP A 3 -12.02 -21.83 -3.39
N GLU A 4 -11.27 -22.20 -4.42
CA GLU A 4 -9.87 -22.54 -4.35
C GLU A 4 -9.11 -21.22 -4.18
N HIS A 5 -9.10 -20.66 -2.97
CA HIS A 5 -8.14 -19.62 -2.64
C HIS A 5 -6.75 -20.23 -2.66
N LEU A 6 -6.13 -20.15 -3.85
CA LEU A 6 -4.70 -20.27 -4.08
C LEU A 6 -3.97 -19.23 -3.24
N THR A 7 -3.79 -19.51 -1.95
CA THR A 7 -2.82 -18.84 -1.09
C THR A 7 -1.43 -19.29 -1.56
N THR A 8 -0.89 -18.59 -2.55
CA THR A 8 0.49 -18.80 -2.99
C THR A 8 1.45 -18.30 -1.91
N ARG A 9 2.45 -19.15 -1.61
CA ARG A 9 3.40 -19.01 -0.52
C ARG A 9 4.33 -17.81 -0.73
N LEU A 10 4.16 -16.81 0.15
CA LEU A 10 5.20 -16.15 0.95
C LEU A 10 6.49 -15.70 0.22
N GLY A 11 6.57 -14.40 -0.09
CA GLY A 11 7.87 -13.72 -0.01
C GLY A 11 8.06 -12.44 -0.79
N LEU A 12 7.41 -12.24 -1.94
CA LEU A 12 7.75 -11.13 -2.85
C LEU A 12 6.60 -10.65 -3.76
N HIS A 13 5.37 -11.06 -3.49
CA HIS A 13 4.23 -10.57 -4.27
C HIS A 13 3.93 -9.11 -3.91
N ASP A 14 3.66 -8.32 -4.93
CA ASP A 14 3.20 -6.96 -4.76
C ASP A 14 1.89 -6.95 -3.97
N ARG A 15 1.74 -5.97 -3.08
CA ARG A 15 0.52 -5.81 -2.28
C ARG A 15 -0.32 -4.68 -2.84
N LEU A 16 -1.57 -4.99 -3.12
CA LEU A 16 -2.59 -3.97 -3.37
C LEU A 16 -3.07 -3.42 -2.02
N VAL A 17 -2.86 -2.13 -1.80
CA VAL A 17 -3.31 -1.39 -0.63
C VAL A 17 -4.53 -0.58 -1.02
N THR A 18 -5.59 -0.65 -0.22
CA THR A 18 -6.82 0.11 -0.42
C THR A 18 -6.93 1.20 0.64
N PHE A 19 -7.27 2.41 0.22
CA PHE A 19 -7.45 3.58 1.09
C PHE A 19 -8.93 3.96 1.16
N ASP A 20 -9.45 4.06 2.37
CA ASP A 20 -10.80 4.54 2.66
C ASP A 20 -10.77 5.39 3.95
N PRO A 21 -10.99 6.72 3.87
CA PRO A 21 -11.25 7.49 2.66
C PRO A 21 -10.03 7.57 1.72
N ALA A 22 -10.27 7.71 0.42
CA ALA A 22 -9.22 7.82 -0.59
C ALA A 22 -8.53 9.20 -0.54
N PRO A 23 -7.23 9.30 -0.19
CA PRO A 23 -6.53 10.57 -0.10
C PRO A 23 -6.30 11.18 -1.50
N PRO A 24 -6.17 12.51 -1.61
CA PRO A 24 -5.78 13.18 -2.83
C PRO A 24 -4.36 12.76 -3.24
N GLY A 25 -4.22 12.26 -4.47
CA GLY A 25 -2.95 11.93 -5.06
C GLY A 25 -2.20 13.15 -5.62
N PRO A 26 -0.96 12.95 -6.09
CA PRO A 26 -0.09 14.02 -6.59
C PRO A 26 -0.62 14.81 -7.79
N PHE A 27 -1.61 14.25 -8.50
CA PHE A 27 -2.22 14.87 -9.69
C PHE A 27 -3.65 15.36 -9.41
N GLY A 28 -4.01 15.53 -8.14
CA GLY A 28 -5.33 16.03 -7.73
C GLY A 28 -6.47 15.02 -7.90
N GLN A 29 -6.16 13.76 -8.21
CA GLN A 29 -7.12 12.66 -8.27
C GLN A 29 -7.01 11.81 -7.01
N ASN A 30 -8.14 11.39 -6.44
CA ASN A 30 -8.13 10.54 -5.24
C ASN A 30 -7.57 9.16 -5.56
N VAL A 31 -6.75 8.64 -4.64
CA VAL A 31 -6.07 7.36 -4.80
C VAL A 31 -6.73 6.35 -3.87
N SER A 32 -7.65 5.56 -4.41
CA SER A 32 -8.33 4.50 -3.65
C SER A 32 -7.48 3.24 -3.53
N THR A 33 -6.57 2.99 -4.48
CA THR A 33 -5.69 1.82 -4.44
C THR A 33 -4.27 2.16 -4.88
N LEU A 34 -3.29 1.49 -4.27
CA LEU A 34 -1.89 1.60 -4.62
C LEU A 34 -1.19 0.26 -4.50
N THR A 35 -0.31 -0.07 -5.45
CA THR A 35 0.47 -1.30 -5.41
C THR A 35 1.84 -1.04 -4.78
N ILE A 36 2.15 -1.76 -3.69
CA ILE A 36 3.46 -1.74 -3.04
C ILE A 36 4.26 -2.96 -3.49
N PRO A 37 5.46 -2.76 -4.06
CA PRO A 37 6.32 -3.87 -4.40
C PRO A 37 6.62 -4.80 -3.22
N GLY A 38 6.44 -6.11 -3.40
CA GLY A 38 6.59 -7.08 -2.30
C GLY A 38 7.97 -7.05 -1.64
N ARG A 39 9.02 -6.78 -2.44
CA ARG A 39 10.40 -6.59 -1.98
C ARG A 39 10.58 -5.46 -0.96
N TRP A 40 9.64 -4.51 -0.88
CA TRP A 40 9.69 -3.44 0.11
C TRP A 40 9.09 -3.88 1.44
N LEU A 41 8.24 -4.89 1.53
CA LEU A 41 7.47 -5.19 2.74
C LEU A 41 8.23 -5.98 3.82
N GLY A 42 9.51 -6.24 3.58
CA GLY A 42 10.35 -7.06 4.47
C GLY A 42 9.97 -8.54 4.39
N LYS A 43 10.54 -9.33 5.30
CA LYS A 43 10.36 -10.80 5.32
C LYS A 43 9.18 -11.26 6.17
N GLN A 44 8.56 -10.34 6.93
CA GLN A 44 7.47 -10.69 7.83
C GLN A 44 6.17 -10.84 7.03
N PRO A 45 5.43 -11.95 7.17
CA PRO A 45 4.12 -12.09 6.56
C PRO A 45 3.20 -10.97 7.05
N LEU A 46 2.56 -10.30 6.11
CA LEU A 46 1.43 -9.42 6.39
C LEU A 46 0.13 -10.21 6.19
N PRO A 47 -0.88 -10.01 7.05
CA PRO A 47 -2.20 -10.57 6.78
C PRO A 47 -2.77 -9.95 5.51
N ASP A 48 -3.60 -10.70 4.78
CA ASP A 48 -4.28 -10.20 3.57
C ASP A 48 -5.27 -9.07 3.89
N THR A 49 -5.66 -8.94 5.16
CA THR A 49 -6.48 -7.86 5.70
C THR A 49 -5.66 -6.66 6.21
N ALA A 50 -4.35 -6.61 5.97
CA ALA A 50 -3.52 -5.47 6.36
C ALA A 50 -4.05 -4.19 5.69
N GLN A 51 -4.25 -3.14 6.48
CA GLN A 51 -4.71 -1.83 6.03
C GLN A 51 -3.60 -0.79 6.15
N PRO A 52 -3.62 0.27 5.33
CA PRO A 52 -2.73 1.40 5.53
C PRO A 52 -3.12 2.15 6.81
N GLU A 53 -2.11 2.61 7.54
CA GLU A 53 -2.26 3.33 8.80
C GLU A 53 -1.66 4.72 8.70
N GLY A 54 -2.24 5.68 9.45
CA GLY A 54 -1.66 7.01 9.61
C GLY A 54 -1.49 7.77 8.31
N VAL A 55 -2.47 7.65 7.39
CA VAL A 55 -2.50 8.39 6.13
C VAL A 55 -2.53 9.88 6.43
N ARG A 56 -1.54 10.61 5.94
CA ARG A 56 -1.39 12.06 6.11
C ARG A 56 -1.19 12.70 4.74
N GLU A 57 -2.11 13.58 4.39
CA GLU A 57 -2.00 14.40 3.18
C GLU A 57 -0.89 15.44 3.37
N GLY A 58 -0.12 15.72 2.33
CA GLY A 58 1.02 16.63 2.37
C GLY A 58 1.41 17.14 0.99
N ASP A 59 2.52 17.87 0.91
CA ASP A 59 3.00 18.56 -0.30
C ASP A 59 2.96 17.69 -1.57
N GLY A 60 1.87 17.84 -2.33
CA GLY A 60 1.63 17.14 -3.59
C GLY A 60 1.54 15.62 -3.47
N GLY A 61 0.97 15.09 -2.38
CA GLY A 61 0.81 13.66 -2.18
C GLY A 61 0.34 13.28 -0.78
N PHE A 62 0.65 12.05 -0.36
CA PHE A 62 0.37 11.60 1.00
C PHE A 62 1.41 10.60 1.50
N ASP A 63 1.57 10.58 2.82
CA ASP A 63 2.42 9.65 3.56
C ASP A 63 1.52 8.65 4.30
N PHE A 64 1.96 7.40 4.40
CA PHE A 64 1.21 6.36 5.12
C PHE A 64 2.15 5.25 5.61
N THR A 65 1.69 4.44 6.55
CA THR A 65 2.40 3.25 7.02
C THR A 65 1.68 2.01 6.54
N PHE A 66 2.41 1.00 6.08
CA PHE A 66 1.84 -0.29 5.73
C PHE A 66 2.77 -1.41 6.21
N GLY A 67 2.23 -2.30 7.05
CA GLY A 67 3.02 -3.37 7.65
C GLY A 67 4.18 -2.86 8.53
N GLY A 68 3.96 -1.76 9.26
CA GLY A 68 4.98 -1.13 10.10
C GLY A 68 6.07 -0.37 9.33
N ARG A 69 5.95 -0.23 8.01
CA ARG A 69 6.92 0.50 7.18
C ARG A 69 6.31 1.78 6.61
N PRO A 70 6.99 2.93 6.70
CA PRO A 70 6.50 4.19 6.16
C PRO A 70 6.73 4.27 4.65
N PHE A 71 5.80 4.92 3.96
CA PHE A 71 5.80 5.15 2.53
C PHE A 71 5.32 6.56 2.22
N ARG A 72 5.84 7.12 1.12
CA ARG A 72 5.37 8.37 0.52
C ARG A 72 4.93 8.13 -0.91
N TYR A 73 3.75 8.63 -1.25
CA TYR A 73 3.28 8.70 -2.62
C TYR A 73 3.16 10.16 -3.06
N ASP A 74 3.97 10.57 -4.03
CA ASP A 74 3.93 11.90 -4.63
C ASP A 74 4.16 11.83 -6.15
N ARG A 75 4.35 12.98 -6.81
CA ARG A 75 4.50 13.05 -8.29
C ARG A 75 5.71 12.29 -8.82
N LEU A 76 6.67 11.92 -7.97
CA LEU A 76 7.82 11.10 -8.34
C LEU A 76 7.52 9.59 -8.23
N GLY A 77 6.33 9.23 -7.74
CA GLY A 77 5.87 7.86 -7.53
C GLY A 77 5.86 7.46 -6.06
N LEU A 78 5.71 6.15 -5.82
CA LEU A 78 5.76 5.56 -4.49
C LEU A 78 7.22 5.30 -4.09
N ARG A 79 7.56 5.63 -2.86
CA ARG A 79 8.88 5.34 -2.27
C ARG A 79 8.77 4.99 -0.78
N PRO A 80 9.69 4.16 -0.25
CA PRO A 80 9.89 4.05 1.19
C PRO A 80 10.29 5.42 1.77
N ALA A 81 9.76 5.76 2.94
CA ALA A 81 10.11 6.99 3.68
C ALA A 81 11.04 6.69 4.86
#